data_AF-A0A2K2VX89-F1
#
_entry.id   AF-A0A2K2VX89-F1
#
_cell.length_a   1.000
_cell.length_b   1.000
_cell.length_c   1.000
_cell.angle_alpha   90.00
_cell.angle_beta   90.00
_cell.angle_gamma   90.00
#
_symmetry.space_group_name_H-M   'P 1'
#
loop_
_entity.id
_entity.type
_entity.pdbx_description
1 polymer ?
#
loop_
_entity_poly.entity_id
_entity_poly.type
_entity_poly.pdbx_seq_one_letter_code
_entity_poly.pdbx_strand_id
1 'polypeptide(L)'
;MDLRYLKDVVTLELDSDKCTGCGLCTHVCGHAVFVLNGGVVEISDRDGCMECGACAMNCPAEAVTVRPGVGCAWAIFTDWFKKTGVSEHQTACSEN
;
A
#
# COMPACT_ATOMS: atom_id res chain seq x y z
N MET A 1 6.93 -23.02 3.71
CA MET A 1 7.62 -22.31 4.82
C MET A 1 7.22 -20.86 4.73
N ASP A 2 6.45 -20.37 5.68
CA ASP A 2 5.97 -18.99 5.68
C ASP A 2 6.77 -18.19 6.73
N LEU A 3 7.79 -17.47 6.28
CA LEU A 3 8.73 -16.72 7.14
C LEU A 3 8.20 -15.31 7.43
N ARG A 4 6.94 -15.20 7.85
CA ARG A 4 6.34 -13.93 8.25
C ARG A 4 6.64 -13.62 9.72
N TYR A 5 7.69 -12.84 9.93
CA TYR A 5 8.11 -12.40 11.27
C TYR A 5 7.30 -11.18 11.78
N LEU A 6 6.71 -10.39 10.89
CA LEU A 6 5.95 -9.19 11.23
C LEU A 6 4.51 -9.33 10.74
N LYS A 7 3.56 -9.12 11.66
CA LYS A 7 2.12 -9.15 11.40
C LYS A 7 1.51 -7.79 11.65
N ASP A 8 0.52 -7.42 10.84
CA ASP A 8 -0.28 -6.21 10.98
C ASP A 8 0.52 -4.89 10.93
N VAL A 9 1.70 -4.91 10.31
CA VAL A 9 2.58 -3.72 10.21
C VAL A 9 2.37 -2.90 8.93
N VAL A 10 1.69 -3.47 7.93
CA VAL A 10 1.44 -2.79 6.66
C VAL A 10 0.31 -1.76 6.80
N THR A 11 0.32 -0.76 5.93
CA THR A 11 -0.66 0.34 5.85
C THR A 11 -1.78 0.07 4.86
N LEU A 12 -1.84 -1.13 4.27
CA LEU A 12 -2.85 -1.47 3.27
C LEU A 12 -4.27 -1.47 3.87
N GLU A 13 -5.17 -0.75 3.20
CA GLU A 13 -6.61 -0.73 3.50
C GLU A 13 -7.43 -0.86 2.19
N LEU A 14 -8.62 -1.45 2.32
CA LEU A 14 -9.60 -1.59 1.25
C LEU A 14 -10.96 -1.10 1.77
N ASP A 15 -11.52 -0.10 1.08
CA ASP A 15 -12.87 0.40 1.27
C ASP A 15 -13.84 -0.43 0.42
N SER A 16 -14.54 -1.36 1.08
CA SER A 16 -15.50 -2.25 0.41
C SER A 16 -16.70 -1.52 -0.16
N ASP A 17 -17.06 -0.35 0.38
CA ASP A 17 -18.23 0.41 -0.09
C ASP A 17 -17.93 1.11 -1.44
N LYS A 18 -16.66 1.44 -1.68
CA LYS A 18 -16.20 1.98 -2.97
C LYS A 18 -15.79 0.91 -3.99
N CYS A 19 -15.53 -0.30 -3.53
CA CYS A 19 -15.04 -1.37 -4.38
C CYS A 19 -16.09 -1.79 -5.43
N THR A 20 -15.75 -1.65 -6.71
CA THR A 20 -16.63 -2.03 -7.82
C THR A 20 -16.38 -3.46 -8.33
N GLY A 21 -15.45 -4.19 -7.72
CA GLY A 21 -15.11 -5.56 -8.16
C GLY A 21 -14.32 -5.65 -9.47
N CYS A 22 -13.72 -4.57 -9.95
CA CYS A 22 -13.04 -4.56 -11.25
C CYS A 22 -11.81 -5.50 -11.35
N GLY A 23 -11.25 -5.95 -10.23
CA GLY A 23 -10.16 -6.93 -10.17
C GLY A 23 -8.77 -6.43 -10.56
N LEU A 24 -8.60 -5.15 -10.89
CA LEU A 24 -7.28 -4.60 -11.31
C LEU A 24 -6.21 -4.76 -10.22
N CYS A 25 -6.56 -4.57 -8.95
CA CYS A 25 -5.66 -4.78 -7.81
C CYS A 25 -5.12 -6.22 -7.73
N THR A 26 -5.95 -7.23 -8.04
CA THR A 26 -5.52 -8.63 -8.15
C THR A 26 -4.54 -8.83 -9.31
N HIS A 27 -4.72 -8.11 -10.41
CA HIS A 27 -3.86 -8.21 -11.59
C HIS A 27 -2.48 -7.58 -11.41
N VAL A 28 -2.41 -6.42 -10.73
CA VAL A 28 -1.14 -5.69 -10.53
C VAL A 28 -0.37 -6.15 -9.28
N CYS A 29 -1.03 -6.87 -8.36
CA CYS A 29 -0.37 -7.35 -7.15
C CYS A 29 0.44 -8.63 -7.42
N GLY A 30 1.75 -8.48 -7.60
CA GLY A 30 2.67 -9.62 -7.73
C GLY A 30 2.78 -10.52 -6.49
N HIS A 31 2.12 -10.15 -5.39
CA HIS A 31 2.15 -10.85 -4.10
C HIS A 31 0.84 -11.56 -3.78
N ALA A 32 -0.15 -11.52 -4.69
CA ALA A 32 -1.46 -12.18 -4.52
C ALA A 32 -2.16 -11.83 -3.18
N VAL A 33 -2.05 -10.58 -2.74
CA VAL A 33 -2.67 -10.05 -1.51
C VAL A 33 -4.19 -9.95 -1.63
N PHE A 34 -4.69 -9.83 -2.85
CA PHE A 34 -6.11 -9.64 -3.14
C PHE A 34 -6.70 -10.87 -3.82
N VAL A 35 -7.96 -11.15 -3.52
CA VAL A 35 -8.79 -12.16 -4.19
C VAL A 35 -10.08 -11.51 -4.68
N LEU A 36 -10.60 -11.98 -5.82
CA LEU A 36 -11.89 -11.55 -6.35
C LEU A 36 -12.93 -12.64 -6.05
N ASN A 37 -13.90 -12.33 -5.19
CA ASN A 37 -14.94 -13.25 -4.75
C ASN A 37 -16.31 -12.63 -5.01
N GLY A 38 -17.15 -13.29 -5.82
CA GLY A 38 -18.55 -12.89 -5.98
C GLY A 38 -18.77 -11.46 -6.49
N GLY A 39 -17.82 -10.90 -7.25
CA GLY A 39 -17.91 -9.55 -7.78
C GLY A 39 -17.43 -8.44 -6.83
N VAL A 40 -16.84 -8.80 -5.69
CA VAL A 40 -16.12 -7.86 -4.81
C VAL A 40 -14.69 -8.36 -4.58
N VAL A 41 -13.77 -7.42 -4.39
CA VAL A 41 -12.40 -7.76 -4.01
C VAL A 41 -12.32 -7.87 -2.49
N GLU A 42 -11.52 -8.81 -2.00
CA GLU A 42 -11.17 -8.98 -0.59
C GLU A 42 -9.65 -9.06 -0.42
N ILE A 43 -9.15 -8.70 0.76
CA ILE A 43 -7.74 -8.88 1.13
C ILE A 43 -7.58 -10.29 1.72
N SER A 44 -6.92 -11.18 0.99
CA SER A 44 -6.66 -12.56 1.42
C SER A 44 -5.38 -12.71 2.22
N ASP A 45 -4.37 -11.86 1.94
CA ASP A 45 -3.08 -11.91 2.62
C ASP A 45 -2.50 -10.50 2.87
N ARG A 46 -3.04 -9.82 3.88
CA ARG A 46 -2.64 -8.45 4.22
C ARG A 46 -1.14 -8.35 4.51
N ASP A 47 -0.58 -9.28 5.28
CA ASP A 47 0.83 -9.29 5.69
C ASP A 47 1.80 -9.63 4.54
N GLY A 48 1.29 -10.14 3.42
CA GLY A 48 2.07 -10.33 2.20
C GLY A 48 2.34 -9.04 1.40
N CYS A 49 1.70 -7.93 1.78
CA CYS A 49 1.83 -6.66 1.08
C CYS A 49 3.21 -6.03 1.26
N MET A 50 3.86 -5.68 0.14
CA MET A 50 5.14 -4.95 0.13
C MET A 50 5.00 -3.43 0.21
N GLU A 51 3.76 -2.93 0.27
CA GLU A 51 3.47 -1.50 0.18
C GLU A 51 4.00 -0.84 -1.11
N CYS A 52 3.96 -1.54 -2.26
CA CYS A 52 4.49 -1.00 -3.51
C CYS A 52 3.60 0.08 -4.16
N GLY A 53 2.35 0.26 -3.72
CA GLY A 53 1.42 1.27 -4.25
C GLY A 53 0.71 0.93 -5.56
N ALA A 54 1.09 -0.14 -6.26
CA ALA A 54 0.53 -0.45 -7.59
C ALA A 54 -0.99 -0.65 -7.57
N CYS A 55 -1.54 -1.28 -6.52
CA CYS A 55 -2.98 -1.48 -6.37
C CYS A 55 -3.76 -0.17 -6.20
N ALA A 56 -3.25 0.77 -5.40
CA ALA A 56 -3.87 2.08 -5.21
C ALA A 56 -3.84 2.91 -6.51
N MET A 57 -2.68 2.95 -7.19
CA MET A 57 -2.49 3.68 -8.45
C MET A 57 -3.41 3.21 -9.59
N ASN A 58 -3.83 1.94 -9.56
CA ASN A 58 -4.65 1.34 -10.61
C ASN A 58 -6.10 1.10 -10.16
N CYS A 59 -6.52 1.59 -9.00
CA CYS A 59 -7.91 1.45 -8.55
C CYS A 59 -8.75 2.61 -9.10
N PRO A 60 -9.61 2.41 -10.12
CA PRO A 60 -10.40 3.49 -10.71
C PRO A 60 -11.47 4.06 -9.76
N ALA A 61 -11.82 3.31 -8.69
CA ALA A 61 -12.77 3.73 -7.68
C ALA A 61 -12.09 4.28 -6.42
N GLU A 62 -10.76 4.37 -6.40
CA GLU A 62 -9.98 4.82 -5.23
C GLU A 62 -10.34 4.05 -3.95
N ALA A 63 -10.68 2.77 -4.11
CA ALA A 63 -11.10 1.89 -3.01
C ALA A 63 -9.91 1.30 -2.23
N VAL A 64 -8.69 1.39 -2.76
CA VAL A 64 -7.49 0.81 -2.12
C VAL A 64 -6.52 1.93 -1.75
N THR A 65 -6.07 1.94 -0.50
CA THR A 65 -5.04 2.86 -0.01
C THR A 65 -3.86 2.07 0.59
N VAL A 66 -2.66 2.59 0.37
CA VAL A 66 -1.43 2.08 0.97
C VAL A 66 -0.40 3.21 0.95
N ARG A 67 0.48 3.27 1.95
CA ARG A 67 1.54 4.27 2.00
C ARG A 67 2.84 3.66 1.45
N PRO A 68 3.19 3.87 0.17
CA PRO A 68 4.43 3.34 -0.37
C PRO A 68 5.65 4.03 0.23
N GLY A 69 6.71 3.26 0.46
CA GLY A 69 7.99 3.79 0.93
C GLY A 69 8.85 2.81 1.70
N VAL A 70 9.94 3.33 2.28
CA VAL A 70 10.99 2.57 2.97
C VAL A 70 10.70 2.30 4.46
N GLY A 71 9.42 2.34 4.87
CA GLY A 71 8.94 1.99 6.22
C GLY A 71 9.74 2.61 7.37
N CYS A 72 10.70 1.85 7.92
CA CYS A 72 11.57 2.27 9.02
C CYS A 72 12.49 3.44 8.69
N ALA A 73 13.04 3.50 7.47
CA ALA A 73 13.92 4.61 7.11
C ALA A 73 13.14 5.93 7.07
N TRP A 74 11.87 5.91 6.68
CA TRP A 74 11.00 7.09 6.75
C TRP A 74 10.84 7.62 8.18
N ALA A 75 10.65 6.73 9.17
CA ALA A 75 10.56 7.14 10.58
C ALA A 75 11.87 7.79 11.08
N ILE A 76 13.03 7.25 10.67
CA ILE A 76 14.34 7.82 11.02
C ILE A 76 14.52 9.19 10.33
N PHE A 77 14.20 9.29 9.04
CA PHE A 77 14.33 10.55 8.29
C PHE A 77 13.41 11.64 8.84
N THR A 78 12.16 11.31 9.20
CA THR A 78 11.22 12.30 9.77
C THR A 78 11.66 12.82 11.15
N ASP A 79 12.23 11.97 12.01
CA ASP A 79 12.86 12.42 13.27
C ASP A 79 14.04 13.36 13.00
N TRP A 80 14.89 13.03 12.03
CA TRP A 80 16.01 13.87 11.63
C TRP A 80 15.58 15.21 11.01
N PHE A 81 14.54 15.22 10.16
CA PHE A 81 13.99 16.43 9.57
C PHE A 81 13.34 17.34 10.61
N LYS A 82 12.62 16.79 11.59
CA LYS A 82 12.11 17.56 12.74
C LYS A 82 13.22 18.25 13.52
N LYS A 83 14.38 17.60 13.67
CA LYS A 83 15.55 18.15 14.36
C LYS A 83 16.32 19.19 13.54
N THR A 84 16.28 19.09 12.21
CA THR A 84 17.09 19.94 11.31
C THR A 84 16.29 21.05 10.62
N GLY A 85 14.96 21.09 10.78
CA GLY A 85 14.10 22.14 10.23
C GLY A 85 13.89 22.06 8.71
N VAL A 86 14.15 20.90 8.10
CA VAL A 86 13.96 20.66 6.66
C VAL A 86 12.50 20.25 6.43
N SER A 87 11.76 21.02 5.64
CA SER A 87 10.37 20.73 5.28
C SER A 87 10.28 19.66 4.19
N GLU A 88 9.26 18.82 4.31
CA GLU A 88 9.02 17.50 3.67
C GLU A 88 8.89 17.49 2.13
N HIS A 89 9.16 18.60 1.44
CA HIS A 89 8.84 18.77 0.01
C HIS A 89 10.00 18.45 -0.93
N GLN A 90 10.67 17.29 -0.76
CA GLN A 90 11.64 16.82 -1.77
C GLN A 90 11.99 15.34 -1.65
N THR A 91 10.99 14.45 -1.60
CA THR A 91 11.20 13.06 -2.01
C THR A 91 10.87 12.90 -3.48
N ALA A 92 11.94 12.75 -4.26
CA ALA A 92 11.94 12.59 -5.71
C ALA A 92 11.14 11.35 -6.17
N CYS A 93 9.94 11.58 -6.65
CA CYS A 93 9.52 11.31 -8.02
C CYS A 93 8.47 12.37 -8.31
N SER A 94 8.83 13.38 -9.10
CA SER A 94 7.89 14.35 -9.62
C SER A 94 6.75 13.61 -10.30
N GLU A 95 5.56 13.69 -9.73
CA GLU A 95 4.34 13.47 -10.50
C GLU A 95 4.38 14.50 -11.64
N ASN A 96 4.11 14.03 -12.86
CA ASN A 96 4.13 14.84 -14.07
C ASN A 96 3.21 16.05 -13.98
#